data_AF-A0A351T4Z1-F1
#
_entry.id   AF-A0A351T4Z1-F1
#
_cell.length_a   1.000
_cell.length_b   1.000
_cell.length_c   1.000
_cell.angle_alpha   90.00
_cell.angle_beta   90.00
_cell.angle_gamma   90.00
#
_symmetry.space_group_name_H-M   'P 1'
#
loop_
_entity.id
_entity.type
_entity.pdbx_description
1 polymer ?
#
loop_
_entity_poly.entity_id
_entity_poly.type
_entity_poly.pdbx_seq_one_letter_code
_entity_poly.pdbx_strand_id
1 'polypeptide(L)'
;MEPKLFKYIWRYSRSEQLVVLGLVLASLPFYYLSLDLPRLIVNRPIRGEGFEGPEATQRFLDFTLAVPGFLQDLLGTGQWVLFEGFA
;
A
#
# COMPACT_ATOMS: atom_id res chain seq x y z
N MET A 1 -17.94 5.20 30.96
CA MET A 1 -16.62 5.85 30.98
C MET A 1 -16.85 7.35 30.86
N GLU A 2 -16.36 8.15 31.79
CA GLU A 2 -16.67 9.59 31.84
C GLU A 2 -16.18 10.33 30.59
N PRO A 3 -16.99 11.21 29.96
CA PRO A 3 -16.65 11.91 28.72
C PRO A 3 -15.50 12.93 28.84
N LYS A 4 -14.95 13.12 30.05
CA LYS A 4 -13.91 14.12 30.34
C LYS A 4 -12.50 13.62 30.04
N LEU A 5 -12.24 12.32 30.11
CA LEU A 5 -10.88 11.77 29.91
C LEU A 5 -10.41 11.93 28.45
N PHE A 6 -11.26 11.54 27.48
CA PHE A 6 -10.95 11.71 26.06
C PHE A 6 -10.77 13.18 25.67
N LYS A 7 -11.61 14.07 26.21
CA LYS A 7 -11.49 15.53 25.98
C LYS A 7 -10.20 16.10 26.56
N TYR A 8 -9.75 15.59 27.70
CA TYR A 8 -8.50 15.97 28.34
C TYR A 8 -7.28 15.48 27.53
N ILE A 9 -7.27 14.21 27.12
CA ILE A 9 -6.21 13.63 26.28
C ILE A 9 -6.11 14.41 24.96
N TRP A 10 -7.24 14.71 24.31
CA TRP A 10 -7.24 15.49 23.07
C TRP A 10 -6.67 16.90 23.24
N ARG A 11 -6.98 17.58 24.36
CA ARG A 11 -6.50 18.95 24.63
C ARG A 11 -4.97 19.01 24.70
N TYR A 12 -4.32 17.98 25.26
CA TYR A 12 -2.89 17.96 25.54
C TYR A 12 -2.05 17.12 24.58
N SER A 13 -2.62 16.09 23.93
CA SER A 13 -1.88 15.12 23.09
C SER A 13 -2.28 15.13 21.61
N ARG A 14 -3.18 16.03 21.17
CA ARG A 14 -3.61 16.11 19.75
C ARG A 14 -2.45 16.18 18.75
N SER A 15 -1.36 16.87 19.07
CA SER A 15 -0.23 17.03 18.17
C SER A 15 0.52 15.71 17.98
N GLU A 16 0.75 14.99 19.07
CA GLU A 16 1.39 13.66 19.05
C GLU A 16 0.48 12.65 18.38
N GLN A 17 -0.83 12.72 18.64
CA GLN A 17 -1.82 11.82 18.06
C GLN A 17 -1.97 12.02 16.54
N LEU A 18 -1.81 13.24 16.03
CA LEU A 18 -1.73 13.49 14.59
C LEU A 18 -0.46 12.91 13.96
N VAL A 19 0.69 12.97 14.66
CA VAL A 19 1.93 12.34 14.18
C VAL A 19 1.78 10.82 14.14
N VAL A 20 1.24 10.22 15.20
CA VAL A 20 0.98 8.77 15.25
C VAL A 20 -0.02 8.37 14.16
N LEU A 21 -1.10 9.14 13.98
CA LEU A 21 -2.06 8.90 12.91
C LEU A 21 -1.40 8.96 11.53
N GLY A 22 -0.59 9.98 11.29
CA GLY A 22 0.18 10.11 10.05
C GLY A 22 1.11 8.92 9.82
N LEU A 23 1.82 8.46 10.85
CA LEU A 23 2.69 7.29 10.80
C LEU A 23 1.91 6.01 10.46
N VAL A 24 0.76 5.80 11.12
CA VAL A 24 -0.11 4.65 10.87
C VAL A 24 -0.62 4.68 9.42
N LEU A 25 -1.13 5.83 8.96
CA LEU A 25 -1.59 5.99 7.59
C LEU A 25 -0.47 5.76 6.57
N ALA A 26 0.74 6.25 6.86
CA ALA A 26 1.92 5.99 6.03
C ALA A 26 2.36 4.52 6.03
N SER A 27 2.07 3.76 7.09
CA SER A 27 2.34 2.31 7.15
C SER A 27 1.31 1.45 6.43
N LEU A 28 0.07 1.95 6.24
CA LEU A 28 -1.00 1.17 5.60
C LEU A 28 -0.65 0.71 4.17
N PRO A 29 -0.05 1.55 3.29
CA PRO A 29 0.42 1.08 1.98
C PRO A 29 1.38 -0.11 2.07
N PHE A 30 2.34 -0.08 3.00
CA PHE A 30 3.30 -1.17 3.19
C PHE A 30 2.62 -2.45 3.71
N TYR A 31 1.68 -2.30 4.65
CA TYR A 31 0.90 -3.42 5.16
C TYR A 31 0.09 -4.10 4.04
N TYR A 32 -0.57 -3.30 3.19
CA TYR A 32 -1.34 -3.79 2.06
C TYR A 32 -0.46 -4.50 1.02
N LEU A 33 0.67 -3.90 0.63
CA LEU A 33 1.64 -4.50 -0.30
C LEU A 33 2.20 -5.83 0.20
N SER A 34 2.48 -5.93 1.51
CA SER A 34 2.96 -7.17 2.13
C SER A 34 1.93 -8.31 2.08
N LEU A 35 0.62 -8.00 2.00
CA LEU A 35 -0.44 -9.00 1.90
C LEU A 35 -0.77 -9.34 0.44
N ASP A 36 -0.62 -8.38 -0.47
CA ASP A 36 -0.84 -8.60 -1.90
C ASP A 36 0.29 -9.42 -2.55
N LEU A 37 1.55 -9.18 -2.17
CA LEU A 37 2.69 -9.98 -2.65
C LEU A 37 2.51 -11.49 -2.50
N PRO A 38 2.24 -12.06 -1.30
CA PRO A 38 2.09 -13.50 -1.15
C PRO A 38 0.88 -14.03 -1.91
N ARG A 39 -0.22 -13.26 -1.97
CA ARG A 39 -1.40 -13.62 -2.76
C ARG A 39 -1.06 -13.71 -4.25
N LEU A 40 -0.28 -12.78 -4.78
CA LEU A 40 0.14 -12.75 -6.18
C LEU A 40 1.10 -13.89 -6.50
N ILE A 41 2.08 -14.16 -5.63
CA ILE A 41 3.04 -15.26 -5.79
C ILE A 41 2.34 -16.61 -5.84
N VAL A 42 1.27 -16.82 -5.07
CA VAL A 42 0.52 -18.08 -5.07
C VAL A 42 -0.43 -18.17 -6.27
N ASN A 43 -1.18 -17.11 -6.56
CA ASN A 43 -2.26 -17.18 -7.56
C ASN A 43 -1.79 -17.05 -9.01
N ARG A 44 -0.72 -16.30 -9.29
CA ARG A 44 -0.25 -16.07 -10.67
C ARG A 44 0.24 -17.36 -11.35
N PRO A 45 1.08 -18.20 -10.71
CA PRO A 45 1.49 -19.47 -11.30
C PRO A 45 0.32 -20.42 -11.58
N ILE A 46 -0.71 -20.43 -10.71
CA ILE A 46 -1.92 -21.26 -10.90
C ILE A 46 -2.70 -20.84 -12.15
N ARG A 47 -2.69 -19.54 -12.49
CA ARG A 47 -3.40 -18.98 -13.65
C ARG A 47 -2.61 -19.06 -14.95
N GLY A 48 -1.34 -19.48 -14.90
CA GLY A 48 -0.43 -19.46 -16.06
C GLY A 48 -0.02 -18.06 -16.49
N GLU A 49 -0.28 -17.03 -15.67
CA GLU A 49 0.08 -15.65 -15.97
C GLU A 49 1.59 -15.45 -15.75
N GLY A 50 2.31 -14.95 -16.77
CA GLY A 50 3.74 -14.62 -16.67
C GLY A 50 4.71 -15.72 -17.11
N PHE A 51 4.21 -16.89 -17.52
CA PHE A 51 5.00 -18.03 -18.00
C PHE A 51 4.57 -18.50 -19.41
N GLU A 52 4.28 -17.55 -20.31
CA GLU A 52 3.75 -17.84 -21.66
C GLU A 52 4.77 -18.52 -22.61
N GLY A 53 6.06 -18.55 -22.23
CA GLY A 53 7.11 -19.22 -22.97
C GLY A 53 8.20 -19.84 -22.08
N PRO A 54 9.09 -20.69 -22.62
CA PRO A 54 10.13 -21.40 -21.86
C PRO A 54 11.15 -20.48 -21.18
N GLU A 55 11.31 -19.25 -21.68
CA GLU A 55 12.20 -18.21 -21.12
C GLU A 55 11.44 -17.03 -20.50
N ALA A 56 10.12 -17.19 -20.26
CA ALA A 56 9.33 -16.14 -19.67
C ALA A 56 9.64 -16.03 -18.16
N THR A 57 10.41 -14.99 -17.80
CA THR A 57 10.71 -14.65 -16.41
C THR A 57 9.81 -13.52 -15.95
N GLN A 58 9.13 -13.72 -14.83
CA GLN A 58 8.29 -12.70 -14.22
C GLN A 58 9.11 -11.81 -13.30
N ARG A 59 8.99 -10.49 -13.47
CA ARG A 59 9.66 -9.51 -12.60
C ARG A 59 9.19 -9.67 -11.14
N PHE A 60 10.15 -9.88 -10.25
CA PHE A 60 9.93 -9.93 -8.81
C PHE A 60 9.92 -8.52 -8.24
N LEU A 61 9.04 -8.22 -7.28
CA LEU A 61 8.91 -6.91 -6.63
C LEU A 61 8.54 -5.74 -7.57
N ASP A 62 7.76 -5.94 -8.63
CA ASP A 62 7.19 -4.80 -9.37
C ASP A 62 6.26 -3.97 -8.45
N PHE A 63 6.74 -2.79 -8.02
CA PHE A 63 5.98 -1.85 -7.20
C PHE A 63 5.33 -0.79 -8.09
N THR A 64 4.27 -1.21 -8.76
CA THR A 64 3.38 -0.32 -9.50
C THR A 64 2.19 0.05 -8.61
N LEU A 65 2.19 1.29 -8.10
CA LEU A 65 1.09 1.82 -7.29
C LEU A 65 0.00 2.38 -8.19
N ALA A 66 -1.15 1.71 -8.18
CA ALA A 66 -2.36 2.25 -8.81
C ALA A 66 -2.88 3.41 -7.97
N VAL A 67 -2.98 4.60 -8.58
CA VAL A 67 -3.53 5.77 -7.89
C VAL A 67 -5.04 5.55 -7.72
N PRO A 68 -5.56 5.55 -6.48
CA PRO A 68 -6.99 5.40 -6.25
C PRO A 68 -7.80 6.47 -6.97
N GLY A 69 -8.96 6.12 -7.53
CA GLY A 69 -9.82 7.02 -8.32
C GLY A 69 -10.04 8.40 -7.71
N PHE A 70 -10.22 8.46 -6.39
CA PHE A 70 -10.45 9.70 -5.65
C PHE A 70 -9.22 10.62 -5.53
N LEU A 71 -8.01 10.12 -5.83
CA LEU A 71 -6.77 10.91 -5.83
C LEU A 71 -6.27 11.22 -7.25
N GLN A 72 -6.93 10.71 -8.29
CA GLN A 72 -6.49 10.91 -9.68
C GLN A 72 -6.51 12.38 -10.11
N ASP A 73 -7.48 13.16 -9.61
CA ASP A 73 -7.56 14.61 -9.84
C ASP A 73 -6.43 15.40 -9.16
N LEU A 74 -5.81 14.86 -8.10
CA LEU A 74 -4.74 15.53 -7.35
C LEU A 74 -3.33 15.06 -7.74
N LEU A 75 -3.17 13.77 -8.04
CA LEU A 75 -1.87 13.11 -8.24
C LEU A 75 -1.60 12.68 -9.70
N GLY A 76 -2.51 13.00 -10.63
CA GLY A 76 -2.36 12.67 -12.05
C GLY A 76 -2.72 11.24 -12.41
N THR A 77 -2.74 10.94 -13.71
CA THR A 77 -3.31 9.72 -14.25
C THR A 77 -2.48 8.47 -13.98
N GLY A 78 -3.17 7.47 -13.43
CA GLY A 78 -3.01 6.07 -13.81
C GLY A 78 -2.26 5.23 -12.80
N GLN A 79 -0.94 5.19 -12.89
CA GLN A 79 -0.11 4.26 -12.13
C GLN A 79 1.28 4.87 -11.95
N TRP A 80 1.77 4.87 -10.72
CA TRP A 80 3.12 5.32 -10.40
C TRP A 80 4.00 4.07 -10.32
N VAL A 81 4.89 3.92 -11.29
CA VAL A 81 5.90 2.86 -11.26
C VAL A 81 7.03 3.36 -10.36
N LEU A 82 7.06 2.90 -9.11
CA LEU A 82 8.12 3.27 -8.16
C LEU A 82 9.34 2.38 -8.32
N PHE A 83 9.15 1.13 -8.73
CA PHE A 83 10.21 0.17 -8.93
C PHE A 83 9.75 -0.91 -9.91
N GLU A 84 10.47 -1.08 -11.02
CA GLU A 84 10.10 -2.00 -12.11
C GLU A 84 10.31 -3.50 -11.77
N GLY A 85 10.89 -3.80 -10.60
CA GLY A 85 11.20 -5.16 -10.17
C GLY A 85 12.57 -5.66 -10.64
N PHE A 86 12.94 -6.85 -10.15
CA PHE A 86 14.13 -7.57 -10.59
C PHE A 86 13.72 -8.68 -11.57
N ALA A 87 14.46 -8.81 -12.68
CA ALA A 87 14.32 -9.91 -13.63
C ALA A 87 15.05 -11.16 -13.14
#